data_AF-A0A428WLK3-F1
#
_entry.id   AF-A0A428WLK3-F1
#
_cell.length_a   1.000
_cell.length_b   1.000
_cell.length_c   1.000
_cell.angle_alpha   90.00
_cell.angle_beta   90.00
_cell.angle_gamma   90.00
#
_symmetry.space_group_name_H-M   'P 1'
#
loop_
_entity.id
_entity.type
_entity.pdbx_description
1 polymer ?
#
loop_
_entity_poly.entity_id
_entity_poly.type
_entity_poly.pdbx_seq_one_letter_code
_entity_poly.pdbx_strand_id
1 'polypeptide(L)'
;MLVGLLLIVTFSSPASAASPTVNTPTTTTLTTQGRTAESYTGLMNGESFQQDGIVSHRRWQYAAFWDEEGYVNVSRRPTNGTWQTIRLTDYRTTTTDSHNVISIGLSHEDGSIHLSFDMHAQRFRYRKSV
;
A
#
# COMPACT_ATOMS: atom_id res chain seq x y z
N MET A 1 -20.18 52.28 61.87
CA MET A 1 -19.84 50.91 61.43
C MET A 1 -19.81 50.91 59.91
N LEU A 2 -18.63 50.78 59.29
CA LEU A 2 -18.49 50.65 57.84
C LEU A 2 -18.43 49.16 57.51
N VAL A 3 -19.35 48.65 56.69
CA VAL A 3 -19.34 47.26 56.21
C VAL A 3 -18.69 47.26 54.83
N GLY A 4 -17.51 46.67 54.70
CA GLY A 4 -16.80 46.52 53.43
C GLY A 4 -17.34 45.31 52.65
N LEU A 5 -17.77 45.53 51.40
CA LEU A 5 -18.18 44.48 50.47
C LEU A 5 -16.94 43.89 49.78
N LEU A 6 -16.66 42.61 50.01
CA LEU A 6 -15.57 41.88 49.35
C LEU A 6 -16.09 41.25 48.06
N LEU A 7 -15.57 41.69 46.91
CA LEU A 7 -15.87 41.12 45.60
C LEU A 7 -14.90 39.97 45.30
N ILE A 8 -15.41 38.75 45.18
CA ILE A 8 -14.61 37.57 44.80
C ILE A 8 -14.69 37.42 43.28
N VAL A 9 -13.57 37.62 42.58
CA VAL A 9 -13.45 37.37 41.14
C VAL A 9 -12.97 35.93 40.94
N THR A 10 -13.80 35.09 40.32
CA THR A 10 -13.43 33.72 39.94
C THR A 10 -12.82 33.72 38.54
N PHE A 11 -11.55 33.35 38.44
CA PHE A 11 -10.90 33.10 37.15
C PHE A 11 -11.23 31.68 36.70
N SER A 12 -11.88 31.53 35.53
CA SER A 12 -12.05 30.23 34.89
C SER A 12 -10.79 29.90 34.08
N SER A 13 -10.25 28.70 34.26
CA SER A 13 -9.12 28.22 33.46
C SER A 13 -9.56 28.02 32.01
N PRO A 14 -8.77 28.46 31.01
CA PRO A 14 -9.11 28.19 29.61
C PRO A 14 -9.09 26.69 29.34
N ALA A 15 -10.08 26.19 28.61
CA ALA A 15 -10.12 24.80 28.17
C ALA A 15 -8.90 24.51 27.27
N SER A 16 -8.13 23.47 27.61
CA SER A 16 -7.00 23.03 26.80
C SER A 16 -7.50 22.56 25.43
N ALA A 17 -7.07 23.21 24.35
CA ALA A 17 -7.34 22.73 23.00
C ALA A 17 -6.60 21.40 22.80
N ALA A 18 -7.33 20.33 22.47
CA ALA A 18 -6.72 19.03 22.19
C ALA A 18 -5.85 19.16 20.93
N SER A 19 -4.52 19.02 21.09
CA SER A 19 -3.60 18.92 19.97
C SER A 19 -3.91 17.66 19.13
N PRO A 20 -3.74 17.69 17.79
CA PRO A 20 -3.91 16.50 16.98
C PRO A 20 -2.91 15.42 17.42
N THR A 21 -3.44 14.28 17.86
CA THR A 21 -2.63 13.13 18.22
C THR A 21 -2.31 12.33 16.96
N VAL A 22 -1.02 12.17 16.65
CA VAL A 22 -0.57 11.23 15.62
C VAL A 22 -0.41 9.87 16.29
N ASN A 23 -1.25 8.90 15.91
CA ASN A 23 -1.02 7.52 16.29
C ASN A 23 0.13 6.94 15.46
N THR A 24 1.01 6.16 16.10
CA THR A 24 2.04 5.42 15.37
C THR A 24 1.36 4.50 14.35
N PRO A 25 1.74 4.55 13.06
CA PRO A 25 1.15 3.68 12.06
C PRO A 25 1.46 2.21 12.40
N THR A 26 0.46 1.34 12.21
CA THR A 26 0.69 -0.10 12.30
C THR A 26 1.47 -0.55 11.07
N THR A 27 2.67 -1.09 11.29
CA THR A 27 3.47 -1.72 10.24
C THR A 27 3.09 -3.18 10.08
N THR A 28 2.96 -3.63 8.84
CA THR A 28 2.85 -5.04 8.49
C THR A 28 3.90 -5.40 7.45
N THR A 29 4.37 -6.64 7.46
CA THR A 29 5.25 -7.16 6.42
C THR A 29 4.40 -7.88 5.37
N LEU A 30 4.44 -7.40 4.13
CA LEU A 30 3.79 -8.08 3.00
C LEU A 30 4.50 -9.38 2.64
N THR A 31 5.83 -9.31 2.52
CA THR A 31 6.69 -10.45 2.16
C THR A 31 8.13 -10.16 2.57
N THR A 32 8.91 -11.22 2.81
CA THR A 32 10.37 -11.19 2.94
C THR A 32 11.06 -11.86 1.76
N GLN A 33 10.29 -12.21 0.71
CA GLN A 33 10.75 -12.94 -0.48
C GLN A 33 10.47 -12.13 -1.76
N GLY A 34 10.34 -10.81 -1.61
CA GLY A 34 10.20 -9.89 -2.74
C GLY A 34 11.55 -9.72 -3.42
N ARG A 35 11.54 -9.65 -4.75
CA ARG A 35 12.74 -9.39 -5.54
C ARG A 35 13.33 -8.02 -5.19
N THR A 36 14.61 -8.00 -4.83
CA THR A 36 15.41 -6.81 -4.53
C THR A 36 16.62 -6.64 -5.46
N ALA A 37 16.58 -7.31 -6.62
CA ALA A 37 17.66 -7.21 -7.60
C ALA A 37 17.62 -5.85 -8.30
N GLU A 38 18.62 -5.03 -7.99
CA GLU A 38 18.83 -3.71 -8.61
C GLU A 38 19.24 -3.85 -10.08
N SER A 39 18.72 -2.95 -10.89
CA SER A 39 19.14 -2.68 -12.28
C SER A 39 19.67 -1.25 -12.36
N TYR A 40 20.01 -0.74 -13.56
CA TYR A 40 20.59 0.60 -13.70
C TYR A 40 19.74 1.73 -13.09
N THR A 41 18.41 1.59 -13.12
CA THR A 41 17.46 2.62 -12.69
C THR A 41 16.73 2.33 -11.38
N GLY A 42 16.97 1.17 -10.75
CA GLY A 42 16.33 0.80 -9.48
C GLY A 42 15.86 -0.66 -9.42
N LEU A 43 14.78 -0.90 -8.68
CA LEU A 43 14.21 -2.21 -8.36
C LEU A 43 13.04 -2.56 -9.29
N MET A 44 12.69 -3.84 -9.36
CA MET A 44 11.47 -4.24 -10.09
C MET A 44 10.19 -4.03 -9.28
N ASN A 45 10.31 -3.81 -7.96
CA ASN A 45 9.21 -3.60 -7.02
C ASN A 45 9.36 -2.23 -6.36
N GLY A 46 8.27 -1.46 -6.28
CA GLY A 46 8.25 -0.19 -5.54
C GLY A 46 8.79 1.01 -6.32
N GLU A 47 8.89 0.91 -7.65
CA GLU A 47 9.28 2.04 -8.49
C GLU A 47 8.22 3.15 -8.47
N SER A 48 8.69 4.39 -8.59
CA SER A 48 7.82 5.57 -8.52
C SER A 48 6.76 5.64 -9.62
N PHE A 49 6.97 4.94 -10.74
CA PHE A 49 6.05 4.84 -11.87
C PHE A 49 5.16 3.59 -11.83
N GLN A 50 5.23 2.76 -10.79
CA GLN A 50 4.35 1.60 -10.62
C GLN A 50 2.90 2.05 -10.31
N GLN A 51 1.92 1.62 -11.12
CA GLN A 51 0.51 2.02 -11.01
C GLN A 51 -0.43 0.82 -10.82
N ASP A 52 -0.86 0.44 -9.61
CA ASP A 52 -0.38 0.82 -8.29
C ASP A 52 0.48 -0.29 -7.67
N GLY A 53 1.25 0.00 -6.61
CA GLY A 53 1.93 -1.02 -5.81
C GLY A 53 1.03 -1.68 -4.75
N ILE A 54 0.09 -0.91 -4.20
CA ILE A 54 -0.96 -1.37 -3.29
C ILE A 54 -2.25 -0.62 -3.61
N VAL A 55 -3.36 -1.35 -3.75
CA VAL A 55 -4.67 -0.80 -4.10
C VAL A 55 -5.72 -1.31 -3.13
N SER A 56 -6.66 -0.43 -2.75
CA SER A 56 -7.76 -0.78 -1.85
C SER A 56 -9.08 -0.83 -2.61
N HIS A 57 -9.90 -1.85 -2.32
CA HIS A 57 -11.27 -1.92 -2.81
C HIS A 57 -12.16 -2.49 -1.72
N ARG A 58 -13.20 -1.73 -1.34
CA ARG A 58 -14.07 -2.03 -0.20
C ARG A 58 -13.23 -2.22 1.08
N ARG A 59 -13.37 -3.37 1.77
CA ARG A 59 -12.67 -3.68 3.04
C ARG A 59 -11.35 -4.44 2.85
N TRP A 60 -10.83 -4.47 1.62
CA TRP A 60 -9.68 -5.27 1.23
C TRP A 60 -8.58 -4.40 0.63
N GLN A 61 -7.33 -4.77 0.91
CA GLN A 61 -6.14 -4.26 0.24
C GLN A 61 -5.51 -5.37 -0.59
N TYR A 62 -4.96 -4.98 -1.72
CA TYR A 62 -4.32 -5.85 -2.69
C TYR A 62 -2.96 -5.30 -3.07
N ALA A 63 -2.00 -6.18 -3.30
CA ALA A 63 -0.69 -5.82 -3.81
C ALA A 63 -0.26 -6.85 -4.84
N ALA A 64 0.59 -6.44 -5.78
CA ALA A 64 1.25 -7.35 -6.69
C ALA A 64 2.75 -7.04 -6.76
N PHE A 65 3.58 -8.08 -6.69
CA PHE A 65 5.03 -7.94 -6.64
C PHE A 65 5.75 -9.13 -7.29
N TRP A 66 6.98 -8.91 -7.73
CA TRP A 66 7.89 -9.97 -8.14
C TRP A 66 8.52 -10.61 -6.91
N ASP A 67 8.52 -11.95 -6.83
CA ASP A 67 9.38 -12.64 -5.88
C ASP A 67 10.81 -12.82 -6.37
N GLU A 68 11.69 -13.27 -5.49
CA GLU A 68 13.11 -13.55 -5.78
C GLU A 68 13.30 -14.49 -6.98
N GLU A 69 12.38 -15.44 -7.16
CA GLU A 69 12.40 -16.35 -8.29
C GLU A 69 11.92 -15.70 -9.59
N GLY A 70 11.29 -14.53 -9.54
CA GLY A 70 10.81 -13.79 -10.70
C GLY A 70 9.39 -14.15 -11.11
N TYR A 71 8.56 -14.67 -10.20
CA TYR A 71 7.13 -14.90 -10.43
C TYR A 71 6.30 -13.73 -9.89
N VAL A 72 5.17 -13.48 -10.55
CA VAL A 72 4.16 -12.54 -10.05
C VAL A 72 3.48 -13.15 -8.84
N ASN A 73 3.44 -12.39 -7.75
CA ASN A 73 2.68 -12.70 -6.55
C ASN A 73 1.53 -11.70 -6.42
N VAL A 74 0.32 -12.20 -6.16
CA VAL A 74 -0.85 -11.37 -5.87
C VAL A 74 -1.24 -11.62 -4.43
N SER A 75 -1.26 -10.56 -3.63
CA SER A 75 -1.59 -10.63 -2.22
C SER A 75 -2.86 -9.86 -1.91
N ARG A 76 -3.61 -10.36 -0.93
CA ARG A 76 -4.83 -9.73 -0.42
C ARG A 76 -4.88 -9.80 1.11
N ARG A 77 -5.36 -8.74 1.75
CA ARG A 77 -5.72 -8.75 3.18
C ARG A 77 -6.97 -7.92 3.46
N PRO A 78 -7.71 -8.20 4.54
CA PRO A 78 -8.58 -7.19 5.14
C PRO A 78 -7.72 -5.98 5.56
N THR A 79 -8.25 -4.76 5.56
CA THR A 79 -7.48 -3.53 5.87
C THR A 79 -6.63 -3.63 7.14
N ASN A 80 -7.09 -4.36 8.17
CA ASN A 80 -6.38 -4.61 9.43
C ASN A 80 -6.05 -6.10 9.66
N GLY A 81 -5.92 -6.89 8.60
CA GLY A 81 -5.65 -8.32 8.67
C GLY A 81 -4.28 -8.71 8.13
N THR A 82 -4.04 -10.03 8.08
CA THR A 82 -2.82 -10.63 7.55
C THR A 82 -2.93 -10.83 6.04
N TRP A 83 -1.80 -10.71 5.36
CA TRP A 83 -1.67 -10.99 3.94
C TRP A 83 -1.85 -12.48 3.61
N GLN A 84 -2.63 -12.75 2.59
CA GLN A 84 -2.70 -14.03 1.89
C GLN A 84 -2.14 -13.83 0.50
N THR A 85 -1.28 -14.72 0.03
CA THR A 85 -0.55 -14.56 -1.23
C THR A 85 -0.75 -15.78 -2.12
N ILE A 86 -0.98 -15.53 -3.40
CA ILE A 86 -0.91 -16.54 -4.45
C ILE A 86 0.23 -16.20 -5.41
N ARG A 87 1.03 -17.21 -5.77
CA ARG A 87 2.06 -17.11 -6.81
C ARG A 87 1.47 -17.56 -8.15
N LEU A 88 1.65 -16.76 -9.18
CA LEU A 88 1.32 -17.14 -10.56
C LEU A 88 2.51 -17.89 -11.16
N THR A 89 2.44 -19.22 -11.18
CA THR A 89 3.58 -20.09 -11.54
C THR A 89 3.75 -20.33 -13.04
N ASP A 90 2.81 -19.86 -13.85
CA ASP A 90 2.77 -20.03 -15.30
C ASP A 90 3.53 -18.92 -16.06
N TYR A 91 4.13 -17.96 -15.35
CA TYR A 91 4.96 -16.92 -15.96
C TYR A 91 6.10 -16.47 -15.05
N ARG A 92 7.32 -16.55 -15.57
CA ARG A 92 8.52 -16.02 -14.95
C ARG A 92 9.02 -14.81 -15.74
N THR A 93 9.48 -13.76 -15.04
CA THR A 93 10.06 -12.55 -15.65
C THR A 93 11.12 -12.90 -16.70
N THR A 94 11.13 -12.15 -17.80
CA THR A 94 12.08 -12.38 -18.90
C THR A 94 13.47 -11.84 -18.61
N THR A 95 13.56 -10.75 -17.84
CA THR A 95 14.82 -10.09 -17.49
C THR A 95 14.78 -9.54 -16.07
N THR A 96 15.95 -9.17 -15.54
CA THR A 96 16.07 -8.29 -14.37
C THR A 96 16.17 -6.87 -14.88
N ASP A 97 15.06 -6.14 -14.89
CA ASP A 97 14.95 -4.78 -15.43
C ASP A 97 13.91 -3.99 -14.62
N SER A 98 14.28 -2.88 -13.99
CA SER A 98 13.36 -2.08 -13.15
C SER A 98 12.17 -1.50 -13.92
N HIS A 99 12.26 -1.37 -15.25
CA HIS A 99 11.12 -0.93 -16.06
C HIS A 99 9.99 -1.99 -16.10
N ASN A 100 10.31 -3.25 -15.80
CA ASN A 100 9.40 -4.39 -15.85
C ASN A 100 8.52 -4.52 -14.58
N VAL A 101 8.02 -3.40 -14.07
CA VAL A 101 7.14 -3.33 -12.89
C VAL A 101 5.84 -4.11 -13.08
N ILE A 102 5.11 -4.34 -11.98
CA ILE A 102 3.74 -4.86 -12.01
C ILE A 102 2.78 -3.75 -11.67
N SER A 103 1.87 -3.44 -12.58
CA SER A 103 0.74 -2.53 -12.37
C SER A 103 -0.51 -3.34 -12.01
N ILE A 104 -1.15 -3.04 -10.87
CA ILE A 104 -2.41 -3.65 -10.43
C ILE A 104 -3.55 -2.64 -10.45
N GLY A 105 -4.71 -3.07 -10.95
CA GLY A 105 -5.97 -2.33 -10.90
C GLY A 105 -7.12 -3.22 -10.45
N LEU A 106 -8.15 -2.61 -9.86
CA LEU A 106 -9.37 -3.30 -9.45
C LEU A 106 -10.56 -2.68 -10.17
N SER A 107 -11.38 -3.51 -10.80
CA SER A 107 -12.63 -3.05 -11.39
C SER A 107 -13.63 -2.71 -10.29
N HIS A 108 -14.24 -1.52 -10.36
CA HIS A 108 -15.22 -1.09 -9.38
C HIS A 108 -16.59 -1.74 -9.58
N GLU A 109 -16.86 -2.24 -10.78
CA GLU A 109 -18.13 -2.84 -11.18
C GLU A 109 -18.23 -4.30 -10.70
N ASP A 110 -17.27 -5.13 -11.09
CA ASP A 110 -17.27 -6.58 -10.82
C ASP A 110 -16.23 -7.00 -9.76
N GLY A 111 -15.32 -6.12 -9.34
CA GLY A 111 -14.28 -6.42 -8.36
C GLY A 111 -13.11 -7.23 -8.92
N SER A 112 -13.02 -7.42 -10.24
CA SER A 112 -11.94 -8.20 -10.84
C SER A 112 -10.58 -7.52 -10.66
N ILE A 113 -9.54 -8.35 -10.56
CA ILE A 113 -8.13 -7.93 -10.47
C ILE A 113 -7.55 -7.88 -11.88
N HIS A 114 -6.91 -6.76 -12.21
CA HIS A 114 -6.25 -6.49 -13.49
C HIS A 114 -4.76 -6.35 -13.23
N LEU A 115 -3.94 -7.04 -14.01
CA LEU A 115 -2.48 -6.96 -13.90
C LEU A 115 -1.88 -6.66 -15.26
N SER A 116 -0.87 -5.80 -15.30
CA SER A 116 0.04 -5.64 -16.44
C SER A 116 1.48 -5.62 -15.94
N PHE A 117 2.38 -6.35 -16.61
CA PHE A 117 3.70 -6.63 -16.05
C PHE A 117 4.75 -7.00 -17.11
N ASP A 118 6.02 -6.88 -16.73
CA ASP A 118 7.18 -7.31 -17.53
C ASP A 118 7.26 -6.63 -18.90
N MET A 119 7.23 -5.30 -18.95
CA MET A 119 7.25 -4.52 -20.20
C MET A 119 8.16 -3.28 -20.14
N HIS A 120 9.20 -3.34 -20.95
CA HIS A 120 10.14 -2.32 -21.39
C HIS A 120 10.33 -2.42 -22.92
N ALA A 121 9.31 -2.01 -23.69
CA ALA A 121 9.21 -2.17 -25.15
C ALA A 121 9.03 -3.62 -25.67
N GLN A 122 8.45 -4.51 -24.86
CA GLN A 122 8.00 -5.84 -25.29
C GLN A 122 6.50 -5.89 -25.58
N ARG A 123 6.03 -7.04 -26.06
CA ARG A 123 4.61 -7.35 -26.26
C ARG A 123 3.80 -7.09 -24.98
N PHE A 124 2.60 -6.55 -25.14
CA PHE A 124 1.66 -6.32 -24.05
C PHE A 124 1.34 -7.62 -23.30
N ARG A 125 1.49 -7.58 -21.97
CA ARG A 125 1.19 -8.70 -21.06
C ARG A 125 0.15 -8.24 -20.04
N TYR A 126 -0.94 -9.00 -19.97
CA TYR A 126 -2.10 -8.66 -19.18
C TYR A 126 -2.80 -9.90 -18.62
N ARG A 127 -3.34 -9.78 -17.42
CA ARG A 127 -4.21 -10.79 -16.79
C ARG A 127 -5.41 -10.14 -16.13
N LYS A 128 -6.55 -10.85 -16.17
CA LYS A 128 -7.78 -10.54 -15.45
C LYS A 128 -8.12 -11.72 -14.54
N SER A 129 -8.58 -11.47 -13.32
CA SER A 129 -9.26 -12.52 -12.54
C SER A 129 -10.64 -12.83 -13.14
N VAL A 130 -11.14 -14.04 -12.84
CA VAL A 130 -12.54 -14.42 -13.09
C VAL A 130 -13.51 -13.69 -12.18
#